data_AF-A0A7S3NWJ9-F1
#
_entry.id   AF-A0A7S3NWJ9-F1
#
_cell.length_a   1.000
_cell.length_b   1.000
_cell.length_c   1.000
_cell.angle_alpha   90.00
_cell.angle_beta   90.00
_cell.angle_gamma   90.00
#
_symmetry.space_group_name_H-M   'P 1'
#
loop_
_entity.id
_entity.type
_entity.pdbx_description
1 polymer ?
#
loop_
_entity_poly.entity_id
_entity_poly.type
_entity_poly.pdbx_seq_one_letter_code
_entity_poly.pdbx_strand_id
1 'polypeptide(L)'
;MVNKRSIEEEKKLALAIGQKNPQKVIKIQAIGKGMIARKKYKLHLEENKKNPVQNKNEERVDSLNREDCKLITNVPDYSNPATRATEAKLGAFHYDQDDQFDENDLIDRGPYELDNGAIYKGQWSREGLRYGRGIQIWVDGSKYEGYWRGDMANGMGRLIHADGDVYEGEWC
;
A
#
# COMPACT_ATOMS: atom_id res chain seq x y z
N MET A 1 58.50 -28.28 -15.26
CA MET A 1 58.25 -27.76 -13.90
C MET A 1 57.88 -26.28 -14.04
N VAL A 2 56.59 -25.97 -13.94
CA VAL A 2 56.06 -24.60 -13.91
C VAL A 2 55.29 -24.44 -12.60
N ASN A 3 55.44 -23.28 -12.01
CA ASN A 3 55.38 -22.96 -10.59
C ASN A 3 53.95 -23.06 -9.99
N LYS A 4 53.74 -23.91 -8.97
CA LYS A 4 52.44 -24.07 -8.26
C LYS A 4 52.03 -22.84 -7.40
N ARG A 5 52.79 -21.74 -7.43
CA ARG A 5 52.48 -20.50 -6.68
C ARG A 5 51.54 -19.52 -7.39
N SER A 6 51.10 -19.80 -8.62
CA SER A 6 50.29 -18.83 -9.41
C SER A 6 48.77 -18.94 -9.19
N ILE A 7 48.25 -20.10 -8.78
CA ILE A 7 46.79 -20.35 -8.79
C ILE A 7 46.12 -19.87 -7.49
N GLU A 8 46.84 -19.88 -6.37
CA GLU A 8 46.31 -19.45 -5.06
C GLU A 8 46.27 -17.92 -4.92
N GLU A 9 47.15 -17.19 -5.62
CA GLU A 9 47.14 -15.72 -5.64
C GLU A 9 46.05 -15.15 -6.58
N GLU A 10 45.75 -15.82 -7.69
CA GLU A 10 44.64 -15.44 -8.57
C GLU A 10 43.27 -15.67 -7.90
N LYS A 11 43.13 -16.70 -7.05
CA LYS A 11 41.91 -16.91 -6.25
C LYS A 11 41.71 -15.87 -5.15
N LYS A 12 42.79 -15.30 -4.59
CA LYS A 12 42.70 -14.20 -3.62
C LYS A 12 42.36 -12.86 -4.27
N LEU A 13 42.74 -12.64 -5.53
CA LEU A 13 42.37 -11.43 -6.27
C LEU A 13 40.89 -11.42 -6.69
N ALA A 14 40.29 -12.59 -6.94
CA ALA A 14 38.87 -12.74 -7.24
C ALA A 14 37.94 -12.51 -6.02
N LEU A 15 38.46 -12.58 -4.78
CA LEU A 15 37.69 -12.41 -3.55
C LEU A 15 37.68 -10.95 -3.02
N ALA A 16 38.47 -10.04 -3.61
CA ALA A 16 38.65 -8.68 -3.12
C ALA A 16 38.04 -7.58 -4.02
N ILE A 17 37.37 -7.92 -5.12
CA ILE A 17 36.64 -6.94 -5.95
C ILE A 17 35.14 -7.06 -5.68
N GLY A 18 34.78 -6.90 -4.42
CA GLY A 18 33.47 -6.36 -4.06
C GLY A 18 33.52 -4.86 -4.30
N GLN A 19 32.88 -4.38 -5.37
CA GLN A 19 32.23 -3.08 -5.49
C GLN A 19 31.94 -2.80 -6.96
N LYS A 20 30.75 -3.19 -7.39
CA LYS A 20 29.87 -2.41 -8.26
C LYS A 20 28.54 -3.11 -8.18
N ASN A 21 27.73 -2.70 -7.20
CA ASN A 21 26.30 -2.97 -7.15
C ASN A 21 25.71 -2.34 -8.42
N PRO A 22 25.46 -3.13 -9.49
CA PRO A 22 24.96 -2.58 -10.73
C PRO A 22 23.46 -2.49 -10.53
N GLN A 23 22.97 -1.27 -10.27
CA GLN A 23 21.62 -0.85 -10.64
C GLN A 23 20.62 -2.03 -10.57
N LYS A 24 20.28 -2.49 -9.36
CA LYS A 24 19.10 -3.33 -9.19
C LYS A 24 17.94 -2.43 -9.60
N VAL A 25 17.57 -2.55 -10.86
CA VAL A 25 16.47 -1.85 -11.49
C VAL A 25 15.26 -2.08 -10.59
N ILE A 26 14.90 -1.05 -9.83
CA ILE A 26 13.70 -1.02 -9.02
C ILE A 26 12.55 -1.12 -10.01
N LYS A 27 12.06 -2.34 -10.26
CA LYS A 27 10.83 -2.54 -11.02
C LYS A 27 9.69 -2.13 -10.11
N ILE A 28 9.36 -0.84 -10.14
CA ILE A 28 8.18 -0.26 -9.53
C ILE A 28 6.95 -0.95 -10.15
N GLN A 29 6.46 -2.01 -9.52
CA GLN A 29 5.20 -2.66 -9.91
C GLN A 29 3.97 -1.98 -9.27
N ALA A 30 4.18 -0.97 -8.41
CA ALA A 30 3.10 -0.18 -7.80
C ALA A 30 2.31 0.65 -8.83
N ILE A 31 2.97 1.14 -9.89
CA ILE A 31 2.33 1.96 -10.93
C ILE A 31 1.33 1.14 -11.77
N GLY A 32 1.64 -0.14 -12.04
CA GLY A 32 0.82 -0.99 -12.92
C GLY A 32 -0.55 -1.35 -12.32
N LYS A 33 -0.60 -1.68 -11.02
CA LYS A 33 -1.88 -1.95 -10.31
C LYS A 33 -2.71 -0.68 -10.13
N GLY A 34 -2.03 0.46 -9.89
CA GLY A 34 -2.65 1.79 -9.88
C GLY A 34 -3.32 2.14 -11.21
N MET A 35 -2.76 1.75 -12.37
CA MET A 35 -3.39 2.01 -13.67
C MET A 35 -4.71 1.24 -13.88
N ILE A 36 -4.80 -0.01 -13.40
CA ILE A 36 -6.03 -0.81 -13.48
C ILE A 36 -7.09 -0.21 -12.55
N ALA A 37 -6.71 0.16 -11.32
CA ALA A 37 -7.59 0.89 -10.41
C ALA A 37 -8.04 2.24 -11.00
N ARG A 38 -7.15 3.00 -11.66
CA ARG A 38 -7.45 4.27 -12.35
C ARG A 38 -8.44 4.10 -13.50
N LYS A 39 -8.37 2.99 -14.25
CA LYS A 39 -9.34 2.67 -15.30
C LYS A 39 -10.70 2.31 -14.70
N LYS A 40 -10.73 1.47 -13.66
CA LYS A 40 -11.96 1.13 -12.92
C LYS A 40 -12.62 2.38 -12.30
N TYR A 41 -11.83 3.27 -11.68
CA TYR A 41 -12.28 4.54 -11.10
C TYR A 41 -12.92 5.48 -12.14
N LYS A 42 -12.25 5.69 -13.28
CA LYS A 42 -12.79 6.53 -14.35
C LYS A 42 -14.11 5.98 -14.90
N LEU A 43 -14.21 4.67 -15.07
CA LEU A 43 -15.44 4.02 -15.51
C LEU A 43 -16.57 4.16 -14.47
N HIS A 44 -16.27 3.92 -13.19
CA HIS A 44 -17.26 4.04 -12.10
C HIS A 44 -17.79 5.47 -11.94
N LEU A 45 -16.92 6.49 -12.05
CA LEU A 45 -17.33 7.90 -12.05
C LEU A 45 -18.24 8.24 -13.24
N GLU A 46 -17.97 7.70 -14.42
CA GLU A 46 -18.79 7.92 -15.62
C GLU A 46 -20.15 7.23 -15.54
N GLU A 47 -20.23 6.08 -14.86
CA GLU A 47 -21.48 5.35 -14.61
C GLU A 47 -22.36 6.02 -13.54
N ASN A 48 -21.78 6.45 -12.41
CA ASN A 48 -22.53 7.15 -11.35
C ASN A 48 -23.10 8.51 -11.81
N LYS A 49 -22.44 9.19 -12.75
CA LYS A 49 -22.99 10.41 -13.37
C LYS A 49 -24.23 10.16 -14.22
N LYS A 50 -24.42 8.93 -14.72
CA LYS A 50 -25.54 8.57 -15.60
C LYS A 50 -26.78 8.09 -14.83
N ASN A 51 -26.62 7.54 -13.63
CA ASN A 51 -27.72 7.05 -12.80
C ASN A 51 -27.52 7.42 -11.31
N PRO A 52 -27.97 8.60 -10.86
CA PRO A 52 -27.96 8.93 -9.44
C PRO A 52 -29.00 8.07 -8.72
N VAL A 53 -28.55 7.12 -7.90
CA VAL A 53 -29.44 6.27 -7.09
C VAL A 53 -30.10 7.14 -6.01
N GLN A 54 -31.40 7.39 -6.17
CA GLN A 54 -32.25 7.82 -5.06
C GLN A 54 -32.76 6.57 -4.36
N ASN A 55 -32.31 6.30 -3.14
CA ASN A 55 -33.18 5.61 -2.21
C ASN A 55 -32.96 6.05 -0.75
N LYS A 56 -34.08 6.40 -0.12
CA LYS A 56 -34.19 6.84 1.27
C LYS A 56 -34.70 5.65 2.10
N ASN A 57 -34.16 5.58 3.31
CA ASN A 57 -34.62 4.81 4.47
C ASN A 57 -34.21 3.33 4.47
N GLU A 58 -33.20 3.01 5.30
CA GLU A 58 -33.11 1.78 6.08
C GLU A 58 -31.95 1.92 7.09
N GLU A 59 -32.07 1.24 8.23
CA GLU A 59 -31.28 1.40 9.45
C GLU A 59 -29.76 1.39 9.19
N ARG A 60 -29.04 2.41 9.71
CA ARG A 60 -27.61 2.65 9.49
C ARG A 60 -26.73 1.55 10.11
N VAL A 61 -26.60 0.42 9.44
CA VAL A 61 -25.29 -0.21 9.36
C VAL A 61 -24.60 0.51 8.21
N ASP A 62 -23.71 1.45 8.53
CA ASP A 62 -22.94 2.22 7.55
C ASP A 62 -21.90 1.30 6.88
N SER A 63 -22.38 0.33 6.11
CA SER A 63 -21.59 -0.57 5.29
C SER A 63 -21.37 0.06 3.92
N LEU A 64 -20.19 -0.19 3.35
CA LEU A 64 -19.90 0.20 1.98
C LEU A 64 -20.72 -0.68 1.05
N ASN A 65 -21.55 -0.06 0.22
CA ASN A 65 -22.25 -0.75 -0.87
C ASN A 65 -21.32 -0.94 -2.08
N ARG A 66 -20.24 -1.72 -1.89
CA ARG A 66 -19.25 -2.05 -2.93
C ARG A 66 -19.09 -3.55 -3.04
N GLU A 67 -19.22 -4.08 -4.24
CA GLU A 67 -19.11 -5.53 -4.51
C GLU A 67 -17.65 -6.04 -4.41
N ASP A 68 -16.67 -5.15 -4.57
CA ASP A 68 -15.24 -5.47 -4.61
C ASP A 68 -14.53 -5.28 -3.26
N CYS A 69 -15.29 -5.10 -2.18
CA CYS A 69 -14.78 -5.17 -0.83
C CYS A 69 -15.84 -5.70 0.14
N LYS A 70 -15.41 -6.38 1.20
CA LYS A 70 -16.31 -6.90 2.24
C LYS A 70 -15.86 -6.46 3.61
N LEU A 71 -16.79 -5.98 4.44
CA LEU A 71 -16.52 -5.70 5.84
C LEU A 71 -16.15 -7.01 6.54
N ILE A 72 -15.04 -7.02 7.25
CA ILE A 72 -14.59 -8.19 8.01
C ILE A 72 -14.54 -7.86 9.50
N THR A 73 -14.86 -8.84 10.35
CA THR A 73 -14.75 -8.71 11.81
C THR A 73 -13.50 -9.40 12.35
N ASN A 74 -13.04 -10.44 11.67
CA ASN A 74 -11.79 -11.13 11.98
C ASN A 74 -10.71 -10.68 11.00
N VAL A 75 -9.76 -9.86 11.47
CA VAL A 75 -8.68 -9.35 10.64
C VAL A 75 -7.53 -10.35 10.61
N PRO A 76 -7.18 -10.91 9.43
CA PRO A 76 -6.03 -11.79 9.32
C PRO A 76 -4.73 -11.03 9.65
N ASP A 77 -3.82 -11.68 10.35
CA ASP A 77 -2.47 -11.15 10.56
C ASP A 77 -1.58 -11.61 9.40
N TYR A 78 -1.35 -10.70 8.44
CA TYR A 78 -0.41 -10.92 7.34
C TYR A 78 1.03 -10.52 7.68
N SER A 79 1.29 -10.01 8.89
CA SER A 79 2.62 -9.53 9.27
C SER A 79 3.64 -10.67 9.26
N ASN A 80 4.85 -10.37 8.81
CA ASN A 80 5.97 -11.31 8.77
C ASN A 80 7.13 -10.80 9.65
N PRO A 81 8.19 -11.59 9.90
CA PRO A 81 9.28 -11.16 10.77
C PRO A 81 9.98 -9.87 10.32
N ALA A 82 10.15 -9.66 9.01
CA ALA A 82 10.82 -8.48 8.48
C ALA A 82 9.96 -7.22 8.65
N THR A 83 8.66 -7.31 8.36
CA THR A 83 7.75 -6.17 8.50
C THR A 83 7.55 -5.79 9.96
N ARG A 84 7.35 -6.77 10.86
CA ARG A 84 7.27 -6.52 12.32
C ARG A 84 8.53 -5.88 12.88
N ALA A 85 9.72 -6.37 12.49
CA ALA A 85 10.99 -5.79 12.94
C ALA A 85 11.17 -4.35 12.46
N THR A 86 10.74 -4.08 11.22
CA THR A 86 10.80 -2.74 10.62
C THR A 86 9.82 -1.78 11.28
N GLU A 87 8.59 -2.19 11.53
CA GLU A 87 7.60 -1.41 12.28
C GLU A 87 8.07 -1.10 13.70
N ALA A 88 8.66 -2.09 14.41
CA ALA A 88 9.21 -1.88 15.74
C ALA A 88 10.37 -0.87 15.75
N LYS A 89 11.19 -0.86 14.69
CA LYS A 89 12.31 0.08 14.53
C LYS A 89 11.85 1.50 14.20
N LEU A 90 10.84 1.65 13.35
CA LEU A 90 10.38 2.96 12.86
C LEU A 90 9.33 3.60 13.77
N GLY A 91 8.58 2.81 14.53
CA GLY A 91 7.48 3.30 15.36
C GLY A 91 6.23 3.71 14.56
N ALA A 92 5.32 4.38 15.25
CA ALA A 92 4.06 4.86 14.66
C ALA A 92 4.33 5.84 13.52
N PHE A 93 3.55 5.74 12.44
CA PHE A 93 3.56 6.75 11.39
C PHE A 93 2.96 8.06 11.95
N HIS A 94 3.47 9.21 11.51
CA HIS A 94 3.00 10.51 11.96
C HIS A 94 2.32 11.22 10.78
N TYR A 95 1.01 11.41 10.90
CA TYR A 95 0.23 12.22 9.99
C TYR A 95 0.52 13.70 10.24
N ASP A 96 0.72 14.49 9.19
CA ASP A 96 0.77 15.94 9.31
C ASP A 96 -0.60 16.51 9.71
N GLN A 97 -0.63 17.70 10.33
CA GLN A 97 -1.87 18.32 10.80
C GLN A 97 -2.59 19.15 9.71
N ASP A 98 -1.96 19.35 8.56
CA ASP A 98 -2.46 20.21 7.47
C ASP A 98 -3.00 19.36 6.31
N ASP A 99 -3.88 18.42 6.64
CA ASP A 99 -4.46 17.56 5.63
C ASP A 99 -5.60 18.30 4.91
N GLN A 100 -5.45 18.48 3.58
CA GLN A 100 -6.40 19.25 2.76
C GLN A 100 -7.70 18.47 2.46
N PHE A 101 -8.15 17.65 3.40
CA PHE A 101 -9.38 16.87 3.27
C PHE A 101 -10.54 17.62 3.92
N ASP A 102 -11.69 17.66 3.26
CA ASP A 102 -12.92 18.11 3.93
C ASP A 102 -13.38 16.99 4.88
N GLU A 103 -13.25 17.20 6.19
CA GLU A 103 -13.64 16.23 7.21
C GLU A 103 -15.10 15.77 7.04
N ASN A 104 -15.97 16.61 6.48
CA ASN A 104 -17.37 16.26 6.25
C ASN A 104 -17.55 15.15 5.20
N ASP A 105 -16.55 14.91 4.35
CA ASP A 105 -16.59 13.88 3.31
C ASP A 105 -15.84 12.59 3.69
N LEU A 106 -15.23 12.56 4.88
CA LEU A 106 -14.53 11.40 5.42
C LEU A 106 -15.45 10.59 6.32
N ILE A 107 -15.59 9.31 6.00
CA ILE A 107 -16.30 8.33 6.80
C ILE A 107 -15.29 7.30 7.29
N ASP A 108 -15.06 7.26 8.61
CA ASP A 108 -14.27 6.19 9.23
C ASP A 108 -15.09 4.90 9.25
N ARG A 109 -14.49 3.82 8.75
CA ARG A 109 -15.14 2.51 8.68
C ARG A 109 -14.20 1.41 9.16
N GLY A 110 -14.81 0.30 9.58
CA GLY A 110 -14.10 -0.90 10.00
C GLY A 110 -13.22 -1.52 8.89
N PRO A 111 -12.47 -2.58 9.21
CA PRO A 111 -11.61 -3.23 8.24
C PRO A 111 -12.40 -3.86 7.09
N TYR A 112 -12.00 -3.57 5.86
CA TYR A 112 -12.51 -4.23 4.67
C TYR A 112 -11.43 -5.11 4.04
N GLU A 113 -11.81 -6.31 3.65
CA GLU A 113 -11.01 -7.12 2.72
C GLU A 113 -11.37 -6.71 1.28
N LEU A 114 -10.36 -6.35 0.50
CA LEU A 114 -10.48 -5.94 -0.90
C LEU A 114 -10.50 -7.18 -1.83
N ASP A 115 -10.88 -6.99 -3.10
CA ASP A 115 -10.94 -8.04 -4.13
C ASP A 115 -9.66 -8.89 -4.27
N ASN A 116 -8.50 -8.30 -3.95
CA ASN A 116 -7.19 -8.94 -4.00
C ASN A 116 -6.73 -9.58 -2.68
N GLY A 117 -7.61 -9.64 -1.67
CA GLY A 117 -7.33 -10.20 -0.34
C GLY A 117 -6.57 -9.25 0.59
N ALA A 118 -6.15 -8.07 0.13
CA ALA A 118 -5.56 -7.07 1.02
C ALA A 118 -6.62 -6.53 1.99
N ILE A 119 -6.18 -6.15 3.19
CA ILE A 119 -7.03 -5.50 4.17
C ILE A 119 -6.80 -4.00 4.10
N TYR A 120 -7.88 -3.23 4.06
CA TYR A 120 -7.85 -1.79 4.26
C TYR A 120 -8.56 -1.42 5.57
N LYS A 121 -7.96 -0.50 6.31
CA LYS A 121 -8.51 0.12 7.53
C LYS A 121 -8.35 1.62 7.43
N GLY A 122 -9.42 2.38 7.66
CA GLY A 122 -9.34 3.83 7.71
C GLY A 122 -10.53 4.50 7.05
N GLN A 123 -10.28 5.69 6.54
CA GLN A 123 -11.30 6.59 6.03
C GLN A 123 -11.69 6.28 4.58
N TRP A 124 -12.94 6.62 4.27
CA TRP A 124 -13.58 6.42 2.98
C TRP A 124 -14.35 7.68 2.59
N SER A 125 -14.47 7.93 1.29
CA SER A 125 -15.38 8.95 0.78
C SER A 125 -16.84 8.49 0.85
N ARG A 126 -17.79 9.41 0.66
CA ARG A 126 -19.23 9.11 0.56
C ARG A 126 -19.56 8.16 -0.59
N GLU A 127 -18.75 8.17 -1.66
CA GLU A 127 -18.84 7.28 -2.81
C GLU A 127 -18.17 5.91 -2.56
N GLY A 128 -17.63 5.68 -1.37
CA GLY A 128 -17.03 4.41 -0.98
C GLY A 128 -15.63 4.15 -1.55
N LEU A 129 -14.88 5.21 -1.84
CA LEU A 129 -13.48 5.12 -2.24
C LEU A 129 -12.57 5.34 -1.03
N ARG A 130 -11.41 4.69 -0.96
CA ARG A 130 -10.43 4.97 0.09
C ARG A 130 -9.98 6.43 -0.03
N TYR A 131 -10.05 7.15 1.07
CA TYR A 131 -9.85 8.60 1.15
C TYR A 131 -9.31 8.98 2.52
N GLY A 132 -8.61 10.11 2.64
CA GLY A 132 -8.07 10.56 3.94
C GLY A 132 -6.99 9.61 4.46
N ARG A 133 -6.99 9.31 5.76
CA ARG A 133 -5.99 8.49 6.45
C ARG A 133 -6.37 7.01 6.37
N GLY A 134 -5.40 6.15 6.09
CA GLY A 134 -5.66 4.73 6.03
C GLY A 134 -4.42 3.85 5.96
N ILE A 135 -4.64 2.58 6.33
CA ILE A 135 -3.66 1.51 6.34
C ILE A 135 -4.13 0.41 5.39
N GLN A 136 -3.28 0.03 4.44
CA GLN A 136 -3.46 -1.17 3.64
C GLN A 136 -2.41 -2.22 3.98
N ILE A 137 -2.84 -3.46 4.22
CA ILE A 137 -1.98 -4.61 4.50
C ILE A 137 -2.20 -5.64 3.39
N TRP A 138 -1.13 -6.01 2.68
CA TRP A 138 -1.18 -7.02 1.65
C TRP A 138 -0.94 -8.42 2.22
N VAL A 139 -1.41 -9.45 1.50
CA VAL A 139 -1.29 -10.87 1.88
C VAL A 139 0.17 -11.32 2.04
N ASP A 140 1.12 -10.65 1.36
CA ASP A 140 2.56 -10.92 1.50
C ASP A 140 3.19 -10.31 2.77
N GLY A 141 2.42 -9.51 3.52
CA GLY A 141 2.85 -8.82 4.72
C GLY A 141 3.37 -7.42 4.49
N SER A 142 3.44 -6.94 3.24
CA SER A 142 3.69 -5.53 2.96
C SER A 142 2.59 -4.67 3.60
N LYS A 143 2.94 -3.46 4.02
CA LYS A 143 2.01 -2.52 4.66
C LYS A 143 2.25 -1.09 4.19
N TYR A 144 1.18 -0.41 3.78
CA TYR A 144 1.17 1.03 3.54
C TYR A 144 0.34 1.71 4.62
N GLU A 145 0.84 2.82 5.16
CA GLU A 145 0.15 3.69 6.10
C GLU A 145 0.38 5.14 5.67
N GLY A 146 -0.69 5.88 5.41
CA GLY A 146 -0.57 7.25 4.87
C GLY A 146 -1.89 7.78 4.35
N TYR A 147 -1.81 8.82 3.54
CA TYR A 147 -3.01 9.41 2.93
C TYR A 147 -3.46 8.66 1.67
N TRP A 148 -4.75 8.78 1.40
CA TRP A 148 -5.47 8.17 0.31
C TRP A 148 -6.36 9.21 -0.37
N ARG A 149 -6.45 9.14 -1.70
CA ARG A 149 -7.35 9.97 -2.50
C ARG A 149 -7.89 9.16 -3.67
N GLY A 150 -9.15 8.77 -3.58
CA GLY A 150 -9.85 8.05 -4.66
C GLY A 150 -9.23 6.68 -4.94
N ASP A 151 -9.09 5.85 -3.91
CA ASP A 151 -8.48 4.51 -3.99
C ASP A 151 -6.97 4.47 -4.33
N MET A 152 -6.30 5.63 -4.30
CA MET A 152 -4.86 5.77 -4.54
C MET A 152 -4.14 6.28 -3.31
N ALA A 153 -2.95 5.75 -3.04
CA ALA A 153 -2.02 6.36 -2.09
C ALA A 153 -1.68 7.78 -2.57
N ASN A 154 -1.76 8.75 -1.67
CA ASN A 154 -1.59 10.17 -1.96
C ASN A 154 -0.94 10.85 -0.74
N GLY A 155 -0.39 12.05 -0.90
CA GLY A 155 0.22 12.82 0.19
C GLY A 155 1.36 12.09 0.88
N MET A 156 1.64 12.43 2.15
CA MET A 156 2.64 11.71 2.95
C MET A 156 2.19 10.28 3.27
N GLY A 157 3.12 9.33 3.15
CA GLY A 157 2.86 7.93 3.47
C GLY A 157 4.11 7.09 3.58
N ARG A 158 3.98 5.94 4.23
CA ARG A 158 5.03 4.96 4.47
C ARG A 158 4.61 3.59 3.97
N LEU A 159 5.40 3.02 3.07
CA LEU A 159 5.32 1.63 2.62
C LEU A 159 6.48 0.83 3.23
N ILE A 160 6.14 -0.23 3.95
CA ILE A 160 7.06 -1.28 4.37
C ILE A 160 6.79 -2.49 3.48
N HIS A 161 7.78 -2.90 2.69
CA HIS A 161 7.69 -4.09 1.86
C HIS A 161 7.82 -5.37 2.69
N ALA A 162 7.34 -6.49 2.14
CA ALA A 162 7.40 -7.80 2.77
C ALA A 162 8.83 -8.26 3.15
N ASP A 163 9.88 -7.73 2.51
CA ASP A 163 11.28 -7.99 2.83
C ASP A 163 11.87 -7.03 3.89
N GLY A 164 11.10 -6.03 4.33
CA GLY A 164 11.50 -5.01 5.29
C GLY A 164 12.05 -3.72 4.66
N ASP A 165 12.12 -3.62 3.33
CA ASP A 165 12.48 -2.37 2.67
C ASP A 165 11.41 -1.29 2.92
N VAL A 166 11.85 -0.04 3.00
CA VAL A 166 10.98 1.09 3.40
C VAL A 166 11.05 2.19 2.37
N TYR A 167 9.87 2.67 2.00
CA TYR A 167 9.70 3.98 1.38
C TYR A 167 8.84 4.84 2.28
N GLU A 168 9.32 6.03 2.63
CA GLU A 168 8.56 7.04 3.39
C GLU A 168 8.74 8.38 2.70
N GLY A 169 7.64 9.01 2.31
CA GLY A 169 7.67 10.23 1.52
C GLY A 169 6.32 10.59 0.93
N GLU A 170 6.34 11.48 -0.06
CA GLU A 170 5.14 11.95 -0.75
C GLU A 170 4.71 10.99 -1.87
N TRP A 171 3.40 10.84 -2.03
CA TRP A 171 2.69 10.01 -3.01
C TRP A 171 1.74 10.89 -3.83
N CYS A 172 1.64 10.66 -5.13
CA CYS A 172 0.84 11.48 -6.05
C CYS A 172 -0.30 10.70 -6.71
#